data_AF-A0A9P8RJI9-F1
#
_entry.id   AF-A0A9P8RJI9-F1
#
_cell.length_a   1.000
_cell.length_b   1.000
_cell.length_c   1.000
_cell.angle_alpha   90.00
_cell.angle_beta   90.00
_cell.angle_gamma   90.00
#
_symmetry.space_group_name_H-M   'P 1'
#
loop_
_entity.id
_entity.type
_entity.pdbx_description
1 polymer ?
#
loop_
_entity_poly.entity_id
_entity_poly.type
_entity_poly.pdbx_seq_one_letter_code
_entity_poly.pdbx_strand_id
1 'polypeptide(L)'
;MTSSQNFESIKDKIVKINRILTDFQCHEIFKWFECADPSPVHRRNQKLHQPETGRWMVRSLYWSSWLAGVSRCLWLYGMPGAGKTVLMSYLIEETISYCKAFKNKKTTWVYYY
;
A
#
# COMPACT_ATOMS: atom_id res chain seq x y z
N MET A 1 36.68 4.94 25.80
CA MET A 1 35.94 5.13 24.53
C MET A 1 35.18 3.89 24.05
N THR A 2 35.33 2.71 24.69
CA THR A 2 34.67 1.44 24.31
C THR A 2 33.25 1.26 24.85
N SER A 3 32.89 1.84 26.00
CA SER A 3 31.54 1.67 26.59
C SER A 3 30.42 2.36 25.81
N SER A 4 30.67 3.52 25.20
CA SER A 4 29.66 4.24 24.40
C SER A 4 29.31 3.48 23.11
N GLN A 5 30.28 2.79 22.50
CA GLN A 5 30.04 2.00 21.28
C GLN A 5 29.19 0.74 21.56
N ASN A 6 29.38 0.10 22.72
CA ASN A 6 28.57 -1.06 23.11
C ASN A 6 27.10 -0.69 23.35
N PHE A 7 26.83 0.49 23.95
CA PHE A 7 25.47 0.93 24.22
C PHE A 7 24.66 1.22 22.95
N GLU A 8 25.28 1.86 21.96
CA GLU A 8 24.66 2.10 20.65
C GLU A 8 24.40 0.78 19.90
N SER A 9 25.33 -0.17 19.95
CA SER A 9 25.13 -1.52 19.38
C SER A 9 23.94 -2.27 20.01
N ILE A 10 23.72 -2.09 21.32
CA ILE A 10 22.59 -2.68 22.04
C ILE A 10 21.26 -2.02 21.61
N LYS A 11 21.23 -0.69 21.51
CA LYS A 11 20.05 0.04 21.01
C LYS A 11 19.66 -0.41 19.61
N ASP A 12 20.63 -0.53 18.70
CA ASP A 12 20.38 -0.97 17.33
C ASP A 12 19.77 -2.38 17.28
N LYS A 13 20.26 -3.30 18.11
CA LYS A 13 19.70 -4.65 18.23
C LYS A 13 18.26 -4.62 18.75
N ILE A 14 17.98 -3.79 19.75
CA ILE A 14 16.62 -3.64 20.32
C ILE A 14 15.66 -3.06 19.26
N VAL A 15 16.08 -2.02 18.52
CA VAL A 15 15.28 -1.44 17.43
C VAL A 15 15.00 -2.49 16.36
N LYS A 16 16.00 -3.30 16.00
CA LYS A 16 15.85 -4.38 15.02
C LYS A 16 14.86 -5.45 15.49
N ILE A 17 14.95 -5.88 16.74
CA ILE A 17 14.03 -6.87 17.33
C ILE A 17 12.60 -6.32 17.34
N ASN A 18 12.40 -5.10 17.83
CA ASN A 18 11.08 -4.46 17.84
C ASN A 18 10.48 -4.36 16.44
N ARG A 19 11.30 -4.04 15.43
CA ARG A 19 10.87 -4.02 14.03
C ARG A 19 10.42 -5.40 13.55
N ILE A 20 11.20 -6.45 13.80
CA ILE A 20 10.86 -7.82 13.42
C ILE A 20 9.55 -8.27 14.09
N LEU A 21 9.38 -7.98 15.37
CA LEU A 21 8.16 -8.31 16.11
C LEU A 21 6.94 -7.57 15.55
N THR A 22 7.10 -6.28 15.22
CA THR A 22 6.03 -5.49 14.61
C THR A 22 5.65 -6.04 13.23
N ASP A 23 6.64 -6.38 12.40
CA ASP A 23 6.41 -6.92 11.06
C ASP A 23 5.71 -8.30 11.13
N PHE A 24 6.08 -9.14 12.09
CA PHE A 24 5.42 -10.42 12.36
C PHE A 24 3.95 -10.23 12.80
N GLN A 25 3.69 -9.31 13.73
CA GLN A 25 2.32 -9.01 14.17
C GLN A 25 1.45 -8.50 13.02
N CYS A 26 1.98 -7.59 12.19
CA CYS A 26 1.29 -7.14 10.99
C CYS A 26 0.99 -8.30 10.04
N HIS A 27 1.96 -9.19 9.82
CA HIS A 27 1.79 -10.35 8.94
C HIS A 27 0.69 -11.30 9.41
N GLU A 28 0.60 -11.58 10.71
CA GLU A 28 -0.46 -12.43 11.26
C GLU A 28 -1.84 -11.78 11.15
N ILE A 29 -1.93 -10.46 11.33
CA ILE A 29 -3.16 -9.71 11.08
C ILE A 29 -3.54 -9.79 9.59
N PHE A 30 -2.59 -9.61 8.68
CA PHE A 30 -2.86 -9.71 7.23
C PHE A 30 -3.33 -11.10 6.84
N LYS A 31 -2.67 -12.16 7.32
CA LYS A 31 -3.14 -13.55 7.12
C LYS A 31 -4.54 -13.77 7.64
N TRP A 32 -4.88 -13.20 8.81
CA TRP A 32 -6.22 -13.31 9.35
C TRP A 32 -7.28 -12.63 8.46
N PHE A 33 -6.94 -11.50 7.83
CA PHE A 33 -7.80 -10.85 6.84
C PHE A 33 -7.82 -11.54 5.47
N GLU A 34 -6.79 -12.31 5.13
CA GLU A 34 -6.62 -12.94 3.82
C GLU A 34 -7.48 -14.20 3.69
N CYS A 35 -8.76 -14.04 3.34
CA CYS A 35 -9.63 -15.17 3.00
C CYS A 35 -9.21 -15.85 1.67
N ALA A 36 -8.54 -15.13 0.77
CA ALA A 36 -7.97 -15.63 -0.48
C ALA A 36 -6.85 -14.69 -0.96
N ASP A 37 -5.81 -15.24 -1.59
CA ASP A 37 -4.72 -14.45 -2.19
C ASP A 37 -5.29 -13.53 -3.30
N PRO A 38 -5.22 -12.19 -3.16
CA PRO A 38 -5.74 -11.25 -4.15
C PRO A 38 -4.81 -11.11 -5.38
N SER A 39 -3.58 -11.62 -5.30
CA SER A 39 -2.55 -11.42 -6.32
C SER A 39 -2.92 -11.95 -7.72
N PRO A 40 -3.55 -13.13 -7.89
CA PRO A 40 -3.97 -13.62 -9.20
C PRO A 40 -5.00 -12.71 -9.85
N VAL A 41 -5.96 -12.20 -9.08
CA VAL A 41 -7.02 -11.29 -9.55
C VAL A 41 -6.41 -9.95 -9.94
N HIS A 42 -5.52 -9.41 -9.10
CA HIS A 42 -4.79 -8.18 -9.41
C HIS A 42 -3.96 -8.30 -10.69
N ARG A 43 -3.14 -9.36 -10.83
CA ARG A 43 -2.33 -9.59 -12.04
C ARG A 43 -3.19 -9.74 -13.29
N ARG A 44 -4.36 -10.38 -13.19
CA ARG A 44 -5.30 -10.50 -14.30
C ARG A 44 -5.83 -9.12 -14.70
N ASN A 45 -6.25 -8.31 -13.73
CA ASN A 45 -6.81 -6.98 -13.98
C ASN A 45 -5.76 -6.01 -14.53
N GLN A 46 -4.51 -6.11 -14.08
CA GLN A 46 -3.38 -5.39 -14.68
C GLN A 46 -3.25 -5.68 -16.18
N LYS A 47 -3.37 -6.94 -16.59
CA LYS A 47 -3.31 -7.31 -18.02
C LYS A 47 -4.50 -6.80 -18.84
N LEU A 48 -5.64 -6.55 -18.20
CA LEU A 48 -6.83 -5.99 -18.85
C LEU A 48 -6.79 -4.46 -18.94
N HIS A 49 -5.92 -3.81 -18.16
CA HIS A 49 -5.76 -2.37 -18.19
C HIS A 49 -5.24 -1.93 -19.56
N GLN A 50 -5.89 -0.92 -20.13
CA GLN A 50 -5.47 -0.32 -21.38
C GLN A 50 -4.55 0.87 -21.09
N PRO A 51 -3.44 1.05 -21.82
CA PRO A 51 -2.62 2.24 -21.70
C PRO A 51 -3.48 3.52 -21.75
N GLU A 52 -3.07 4.55 -21.01
CA GLU A 52 -3.78 5.83 -20.91
C GLU A 52 -5.12 5.83 -20.12
N THR A 53 -5.81 4.70 -19.99
CA THR A 53 -7.06 4.65 -19.20
C THR A 53 -6.81 4.81 -17.70
N GLY A 54 -7.72 5.49 -17.00
CA GLY A 54 -7.59 5.76 -15.56
C GLY A 54 -6.70 6.94 -15.19
N ARG A 55 -5.96 7.55 -16.15
CA ARG A 55 -5.12 8.73 -15.89
C ARG A 55 -5.89 9.94 -15.34
N TRP A 56 -7.15 10.08 -15.72
CA TRP A 56 -8.01 11.14 -15.21
C TRP A 56 -8.15 11.07 -13.69
N MET A 57 -8.11 9.85 -13.11
CA MET A 57 -8.28 9.65 -11.68
C MET A 57 -7.04 10.09 -10.91
N VAL A 58 -5.84 9.72 -11.37
CA VAL A 58 -4.58 10.14 -10.73
C VAL A 58 -4.31 11.64 -10.85
N ARG A 59 -4.94 12.31 -11.82
CA ARG A 59 -4.91 13.78 -11.98
C ARG A 59 -5.97 14.50 -11.15
N SER A 60 -6.84 13.78 -10.47
CA SER A 60 -7.95 14.38 -9.72
C SER A 60 -7.52 14.92 -8.35
N LEU A 61 -8.31 15.87 -7.83
CA LEU A 61 -8.15 16.35 -6.46
C LEU A 61 -8.46 15.28 -5.40
N TYR A 62 -9.34 14.32 -5.73
CA TYR A 62 -9.66 13.20 -4.85
C TYR A 62 -8.45 12.31 -4.60
N TRP A 63 -7.71 12.01 -5.66
CA TRP A 63 -6.49 11.21 -5.59
C TRP A 63 -5.39 11.89 -4.76
N SER A 64 -5.10 13.16 -5.05
CA SER A 64 -4.09 13.91 -4.31
C SER A 64 -4.47 14.12 -2.84
N SER A 65 -5.74 14.38 -2.54
CA SER A 65 -6.25 14.50 -1.15
C SER A 65 -6.13 13.17 -0.39
N TRP A 66 -6.39 12.05 -1.07
CA TRP A 66 -6.24 10.72 -0.50
C TRP A 66 -4.76 10.36 -0.25
N LEU A 67 -3.88 10.59 -1.23
CA LEU A 67 -2.43 10.37 -1.06
C LEU A 67 -1.82 11.23 0.07
N ALA A 68 -2.30 12.46 0.24
CA ALA A 68 -1.89 13.35 1.32
C ALA A 68 -2.46 12.94 2.70
N GLY A 69 -3.39 11.98 2.75
CA GLY A 69 -4.07 11.54 3.96
C GLY A 69 -5.14 12.50 4.47
N VAL A 70 -5.51 13.52 3.69
CA VAL A 70 -6.63 14.44 3.97
C VAL A 70 -7.95 13.67 3.89
N SER A 71 -8.09 12.84 2.86
CA SER A 71 -9.19 11.87 2.74
C SER A 71 -8.69 10.48 3.12
N ARG A 72 -9.37 9.82 4.07
CA ARG A 72 -8.98 8.47 4.51
C ARG A 72 -9.44 7.37 3.56
N CYS A 73 -10.49 7.62 2.78
CA CYS A 73 -11.08 6.67 1.86
C CYS A 73 -11.20 7.27 0.46
N LEU A 74 -10.98 6.44 -0.55
CA LEU A 74 -11.22 6.73 -1.95
C LEU A 74 -12.27 5.76 -2.47
N TRP A 75 -13.42 6.27 -2.90
CA TRP A 75 -14.55 5.45 -3.33
C TRP A 75 -14.75 5.55 -4.84
N LEU A 76 -14.83 4.40 -5.53
CA LEU A 76 -15.13 4.31 -6.96
C LEU A 76 -16.55 3.81 -7.17
N TYR A 77 -17.42 4.65 -7.74
CA TYR A 77 -18.79 4.30 -8.07
C TYR A 77 -19.00 4.24 -9.59
N GLY A 78 -19.91 3.38 -10.05
CA GLY A 78 -20.28 3.27 -11.45
C GLY A 78 -21.09 2.00 -11.74
N MET A 79 -21.62 1.87 -12.95
CA MET A 79 -22.42 0.72 -13.35
C MET A 79 -21.63 -0.60 -13.30
N PRO A 80 -22.28 -1.76 -13.11
CA PRO A 80 -21.67 -3.06 -13.30
C PRO A 80 -20.96 -3.14 -14.68
N GLY A 81 -19.80 -3.76 -14.74
CA GLY A 81 -19.03 -3.86 -16.00
C GLY A 81 -18.25 -2.61 -16.40
N ALA A 82 -18.38 -1.47 -15.71
CA ALA A 82 -17.67 -0.22 -16.05
C ALA A 82 -16.13 -0.25 -15.83
N GLY A 83 -15.54 -1.42 -15.57
CA GLY A 83 -14.09 -1.55 -15.41
C GLY A 83 -13.52 -1.05 -14.08
N LYS A 84 -14.35 -0.81 -13.05
CA LYS A 84 -13.91 -0.32 -11.72
C LYS A 84 -12.78 -1.14 -11.12
N THR A 85 -12.84 -2.46 -11.23
CA THR A 85 -11.82 -3.36 -10.69
C THR A 85 -10.49 -3.26 -11.45
N VAL A 86 -10.54 -3.05 -12.77
CA VAL A 86 -9.34 -2.79 -13.60
C VAL A 86 -8.75 -1.42 -13.25
N LEU A 87 -9.59 -0.41 -13.09
CA LEU A 87 -9.16 0.92 -12.62
C LEU A 87 -8.52 0.84 -11.23
N MET A 88 -9.12 0.11 -10.30
CA MET A 88 -8.58 -0.06 -8.96
C MET A 88 -7.21 -0.73 -9.02
N SER A 89 -7.06 -1.80 -9.81
CA SER A 89 -5.78 -2.47 -10.06
C SER A 89 -4.70 -1.49 -10.52
N TYR A 90 -5.03 -0.60 -11.47
CA TYR A 90 -4.14 0.48 -11.91
C TYR A 90 -3.75 1.44 -10.77
N LEU A 91 -4.72 1.93 -9.99
CA LEU A 91 -4.46 2.82 -8.86
C LEU A 91 -3.57 2.19 -7.78
N ILE A 92 -3.64 0.85 -7.58
CA ILE A 92 -2.72 0.15 -6.66
C ILE A 92 -1.27 0.36 -7.10
N GLU A 93 -0.97 0.13 -8.38
CA GLU A 93 0.40 0.22 -8.89
C GLU A 93 0.93 1.65 -8.84
N GLU A 94 0.07 2.63 -9.11
CA GLU A 94 0.40 4.05 -8.93
C GLU A 94 0.71 4.37 -7.46
N THR A 95 -0.06 3.81 -6.51
CA THR A 95 0.20 3.96 -5.07
C THR A 95 1.51 3.30 -4.66
N ILE A 96 1.78 2.08 -5.13
CA ILE A 96 3.02 1.35 -4.86
C ILE A 96 4.22 2.14 -5.39
N SER A 97 4.11 2.68 -6.61
CA SER A 97 5.14 3.49 -7.25
C SER A 97 5.39 4.80 -6.48
N TYR A 98 4.32 5.47 -6.06
CA TYR A 98 4.39 6.63 -5.18
C TYR A 98 5.11 6.30 -3.86
N CYS A 99 4.70 5.25 -3.14
CA CYS A 99 5.33 4.86 -1.88
C CYS A 99 6.81 4.48 -2.02
N LYS A 100 7.22 3.87 -3.14
CA LYS A 100 8.64 3.59 -3.43
C LYS A 100 9.46 4.87 -3.61
N ALA A 101 8.88 5.89 -4.23
CA ALA A 101 9.53 7.18 -4.43
C ALA A 101 9.64 8.00 -3.13
N PHE A 102 8.63 7.93 -2.26
CA PHE A 102 8.57 8.70 -1.00
C PHE A 102 8.93 7.82 0.22
N LYS A 103 10.19 7.87 0.67
CA LYS A 103 10.72 7.12 1.84
C LYS A 103 10.09 7.49 3.20
N ASN A 104 9.16 8.45 3.26
CA ASN A 104 8.68 9.05 4.49
C ASN A 104 7.16 8.89 4.67
N LYS A 105 6.77 7.71 5.17
CA LYS A 105 5.68 7.41 6.14
C LYS A 105 5.16 5.99 5.90
N LYS A 106 4.95 5.25 6.99
CA LYS A 106 4.26 3.95 6.97
C LYS A 106 2.78 4.21 6.73
N THR A 107 2.34 4.19 5.47
CA THR A 107 0.91 4.24 5.14
C THR A 107 0.47 2.84 4.72
N THR A 108 -0.39 2.23 5.54
CA THR A 108 -1.00 0.93 5.25
C THR A 108 -2.29 1.17 4.50
N TRP A 109 -2.39 0.63 3.28
CA TRP A 109 -3.61 0.66 2.49
C TRP A 109 -4.27 -0.71 2.54
N VAL A 110 -5.51 -0.78 3.01
CA VAL A 110 -6.29 -2.02 3.10
C VAL A 110 -7.24 -2.08 1.92
N TYR A 111 -7.29 -3.25 1.27
CA TYR A 111 -8.16 -3.54 0.13
C TYR A 111 -9.44 -4.26 0.56
N TYR A 112 -10.56 -3.93 -0.09
CA TYR A 112 -11.78 -4.74 -0.08
C TYR A 112 -12.44 -4.68 -1.46
N TYR A 113 -13.06 -5.78 -1.89
CA TYR A 113 -13.81 -5.92 -3.16
C TYR A 113 -15.29 -5.63 -2.94
#